data_AF-A0A966WRD2-F1
#
_entry.id   AF-A0A966WRD2-F1
#
_cell.length_a   1.000
_cell.length_b   1.000
_cell.length_c   1.000
_cell.angle_alpha   90.00
_cell.angle_beta   90.00
_cell.angle_gamma   90.00
#
_symmetry.space_group_name_H-M   'P 1'
#
loop_
_entity.id
_entity.type
_entity.pdbx_description
1 polymer ?
#
loop_
_entity_poly.entity_id
_entity_poly.type
_entity_poly.pdbx_seq_one_letter_code
_entity_poly.pdbx_strand_id
1 'polypeptide(L)' 'LVALIKPQFEVGPDRVGKGGIVRDPALHEEVCAATRQWLEAERGWRVLGIEDSPITGADGNREFLVAAEKP' A
#
# COMPACT_ATOMS: atom_id res chain seq x y z
N LEU A 1 10.68 -8.58 -6.34
CA LEU A 1 9.25 -8.22 -6.40
C LEU A 1 9.16 -6.71 -6.46
N VAL A 2 8.39 -6.22 -7.41
CA VAL A 2 7.88 -4.85 -7.39
C VAL A 2 6.36 -4.97 -7.45
N ALA A 3 5.66 -4.37 -6.49
CA ALA A 3 4.21 -4.42 -6.40
C ALA A 3 3.63 -3.05 -6.10
N LEU A 4 2.38 -2.84 -6.53
CA LEU A 4 1.62 -1.61 -6.31
C LEU A 4 0.64 -1.85 -5.16
N ILE A 5 0.79 -1.09 -4.10
CA ILE A 5 -0.08 -1.05 -2.92
C ILE A 5 -1.20 -0.05 -3.21
N LYS A 6 -2.44 -0.52 -3.06
CA LYS A 6 -3.66 0.25 -3.35
C LYS A 6 -4.54 0.34 -2.10
N PRO A 7 -4.36 1.36 -1.23
CA PRO A 7 -5.04 1.43 0.06
C PRO A 7 -6.57 1.25 -0.01
N GLN A 8 -7.20 1.73 -1.09
CA GLN A 8 -8.65 1.62 -1.31
C GLN A 8 -9.19 0.19 -1.38
N PHE A 9 -8.33 -0.80 -1.59
CA PHE A 9 -8.70 -2.22 -1.57
C PHE A 9 -8.29 -2.94 -0.27
N GLU A 10 -7.50 -2.29 0.58
CA GLU A 10 -6.88 -2.89 1.77
C GLU A 10 -7.56 -2.44 3.08
N VAL A 11 -8.06 -1.20 3.16
CA VAL A 11 -8.60 -0.62 4.41
C VAL A 11 -10.02 -1.07 4.77
N GLY A 12 -10.72 -1.78 3.88
CA GLY A 12 -12.12 -2.21 4.07
C GLY A 12 -13.15 -1.09 3.85
N PRO A 13 -14.43 -1.44 3.59
CA PRO A 13 -15.43 -0.52 3.05
C PRO A 13 -15.78 0.66 3.98
N ASP A 14 -15.76 0.46 5.29
CA ASP A 14 -16.12 1.51 6.28
C ASP A 14 -15.08 2.63 6.40
N ARG A 15 -13.87 2.40 5.85
CA ARG A 15 -12.73 3.31 5.95
C ARG A 15 -12.44 4.00 4.62
N VAL A 16 -13.26 3.75 3.59
CA VAL A 16 -13.16 4.36 2.28
C VAL A 16 -14.13 5.53 2.18
N GLY A 17 -13.62 6.72 1.88
CA GLY A 17 -14.44 7.92 1.76
C GLY A 17 -15.31 7.92 0.49
N LYS A 18 -16.15 8.95 0.36
CA LYS A 18 -17.00 9.15 -0.82
C LYS A 18 -16.18 9.07 -2.12
N GLY A 19 -16.68 8.27 -3.06
CA GLY A 19 -16.05 8.03 -4.35
C GLY A 19 -14.98 6.93 -4.36
N GLY A 20 -14.86 6.13 -3.30
CA GLY A 20 -13.87 5.05 -3.27
C GLY A 20 -12.46 5.55 -2.90
N ILE A 21 -12.33 6.76 -2.33
CA ILE A 21 -11.05 7.44 -2.15
C ILE A 21 -10.62 7.39 -0.68
N VAL A 22 -9.41 6.88 -0.43
CA VAL A 22 -8.74 6.90 0.87
C VAL A 22 -7.93 8.19 0.97
N ARG A 23 -8.40 9.14 1.79
CA ARG A 23 -7.77 10.46 1.96
C ARG A 23 -6.92 10.59 3.21
N ASP A 24 -7.17 9.75 4.21
CA ASP A 24 -6.48 9.81 5.49
C ASP A 24 -5.05 9.25 5.36
N PRO A 25 -4.01 10.07 5.58
CA PRO A 25 -2.63 9.62 5.51
C PRO A 25 -2.30 8.48 6.48
N ALA A 26 -2.97 8.43 7.64
CA ALA A 26 -2.75 7.36 8.61
C ALA A 26 -3.19 6.00 8.06
N LEU A 27 -4.23 5.97 7.22
CA LEU A 27 -4.67 4.76 6.51
C LEU A 27 -3.65 4.31 5.46
N HIS A 28 -2.98 5.26 4.79
CA HIS A 28 -1.92 4.94 3.84
C HIS A 28 -0.72 4.30 4.56
N GLU A 29 -0.29 4.91 5.67
CA GLU A 29 0.82 4.42 6.48
C GLU A 29 0.51 3.03 7.06
N GLU A 30 -0.70 2.82 7.56
CA GLU A 30 -1.15 1.52 8.08
C GLU A 30 -1.06 0.42 7.02
N VAL A 31 -1.58 0.66 5.82
CA VAL A 31 -1.54 -0.32 4.73
C VAL A 31 -0.11 -0.60 4.26
N CYS A 32 0.75 0.43 4.18
CA CYS A 32 2.15 0.26 3.82
C CYS A 32 2.91 -0.55 4.88
N ALA A 33 2.67 -0.27 6.16
CA ALA A 33 3.26 -1.01 7.27
C ALA A 33 2.80 -2.47 7.31
N ALA A 34 1.50 -2.72 7.12
CA ALA A 34 0.93 -4.06 7.04
C ALA A 34 1.52 -4.85 5.86
N THR A 35 1.65 -4.21 4.69
CA THR A 35 2.27 -4.83 3.51
C THR A 35 3.74 -5.20 3.76
N ARG A 36 4.51 -4.29 4.38
CA ARG A 36 5.90 -4.57 4.77
C ARG A 36 5.97 -5.75 5.75
N GLN A 37 5.16 -5.71 6.81
CA GLN A 37 5.14 -6.75 7.82
C GLN A 37 4.82 -8.12 7.22
N TRP A 38 3.83 -8.19 6.33
CA TRP A 38 3.46 -9.44 5.66
C TRP A 38 4.62 -9.98 4.80
N LEU A 39 5.28 -9.12 4.02
CA LEU A 39 6.44 -9.52 3.21
C LEU A 39 7.60 -10.02 4.07
N GLU A 40 7.93 -9.30 5.14
CA GLU A 40 9.09 -9.61 5.99
C GLU A 40 8.81 -10.80 6.92
N ALA A 41 7.75 -10.73 7.72
CA ALA A 41 7.48 -11.68 8.79
C ALA A 41 6.82 -12.97 8.30
N GLU A 42 5.87 -12.88 7.35
CA GLU A 42 5.10 -14.06 6.92
C GLU A 42 5.67 -14.73 5.67
N ARG A 43 6.34 -13.95 4.80
CA ARG A 43 6.89 -14.48 3.54
C ARG A 43 8.41 -14.65 3.57
N GLY A 44 9.12 -14.06 4.54
CA GLY A 44 10.57 -14.14 4.65
C GLY A 44 11.32 -13.37 3.55
N TRP A 45 10.71 -12.32 3.00
CA TRP A 45 11.34 -11.44 2.01
C TRP A 45 12.04 -10.27 2.71
N ARG A 46 13.01 -9.66 2.04
CA ARG A 46 13.60 -8.39 2.48
C ARG A 46 12.95 -7.24 1.71
N VAL A 47 12.26 -6.34 2.41
CA VAL A 47 11.70 -5.12 1.79
C VAL A 47 12.83 -4.10 1.63
N LEU A 48 13.04 -3.67 0.38
CA LEU A 48 14.05 -2.70 -0.01
C LEU A 48 13.56 -1.26 0.21
N GLY A 49 12.26 -1.01 0.04
CA GLY A 49 11.67 0.31 0.20
C GLY A 49 10.18 0.33 -0.18
N ILE A 50 9.49 1.36 0.30
CA ILE A 50 8.14 1.71 -0.12
C ILE A 50 8.16 3.20 -0.47
N GLU A 51 7.67 3.55 -1.65
CA GLU A 51 7.67 4.92 -2.17
C GLU A 51 6.32 5.28 -2.79
N ASP A 52 6.04 6.57 -2.94
CA ASP A 52 4.88 7.03 -3.70
C ASP A 52 4.90 6.54 -5.14
N SER A 53 3.74 6.11 -5.65
CA SER A 53 3.55 5.95 -7.08
C SER A 53 3.64 7.33 -7.75
N PRO A 54 4.34 7.47 -8.90
CA PRO A 54 4.43 8.74 -9.61
C PRO A 54 3.10 9.18 -10.23
N ILE A 55 2.10 8.29 -10.25
CA ILE A 55 0.74 8.55 -10.72
C ILE A 55 -0.27 8.10 -9.67
N THR A 56 -1.40 8.81 -9.61
CA THR A 56 -2.56 8.38 -8.83
C THR A 56 -3.37 7.31 -9.58
N GLY A 57 -4.14 6.51 -8.83
CA GLY A 57 -5.14 5.62 -9.42
C GLY A 57 -6.23 6.40 -10.17
N ALA A 58 -7.02 5.70 -11.00
CA ALA A 58 -8.02 6.32 -11.88
C ALA A 58 -9.00 7.26 -11.16
N ASP A 59 -9.41 6.91 -9.93
CA ASP A 59 -10.32 7.71 -9.11
C ASP A 59 -9.59 8.72 -8.20
N GLY A 60 -8.29 8.93 -8.42
CA GLY A 60 -7.47 9.86 -7.64
C GLY A 60 -6.92 9.31 -6.33
N ASN A 61 -6.97 8.00 -6.11
CA ASN A 61 -6.32 7.37 -4.95
C ASN A 61 -4.80 7.53 -5.04
N ARG A 62 -4.19 7.87 -3.91
CA ARG A 62 -2.74 7.80 -3.75
C ARG A 62 -2.34 6.33 -3.57
N GLU A 63 -1.40 5.88 -4.38
CA GLU A 63 -0.92 4.49 -4.43
C GLU A 63 0.59 4.47 -4.18
N PHE A 64 1.12 3.32 -3.76
CA PHE A 64 2.52 3.19 -3.35
C PHE A 64 3.20 2.01 -4.03
N LEU A 65 4.48 2.11 -4.31
CA LEU A 65 5.30 1.03 -4.85
C LEU A 65 6.11 0.40 -3.73
N VAL A 66 6.07 -0.93 -3.60
CA VAL A 66 6.98 -1.68 -2.73
C VAL A 66 7.95 -2.49 -3.56
N ALA A 67 9.24 -2.39 -3.22
CA ALA A 67 10.29 -3.24 -3.74
C ALA A 67 10.74 -4.22 -2.65
N ALA A 68 10.81 -5.50 -2.99
CA ALA A 68 11.27 -6.54 -2.08
C ALA A 68 12.01 -7.65 -2.84
N GLU A 69 12.95 -8.31 -2.18
CA GLU A 69 13.68 -9.44 -2.73
C GLU A 69 13.53 -10.67 -1.84
N LYS A 70 13.51 -11.84 -2.46
CA LYS A 70 13.53 -13.10 -1.73
C LYS A 70 15.00 -13.56 -1.67
N PRO A 71 15.55 -13.82 -0.48
CA PRO A 71 16.88 -14.39 -0.33
C PRO A 71 17.03 -15.74 -1.05
#